data_AF-A0A1I3J7F3-F1
#
_entry.id   AF-A0A1I3J7F3-F1
#
_cell.length_a   1.000
_cell.length_b   1.000
_cell.length_c   1.000
_cell.angle_alpha   90.00
_cell.angle_beta   90.00
_cell.angle_gamma   90.00
#
_symmetry.space_group_name_H-M   'P 1'
#
loop_
_entity.id
_entity.type
_entity.pdbx_description
1 polymer ?
#
loop_
_entity_poly.entity_id
_entity_poly.type
_entity_poly.pdbx_seq_one_letter_code
_entity_poly.pdbx_strand_id
1 'polypeptide(L)'
;MTEDDLEQLALTWFQDSGWEYRFGPDIAPDGDTPERADYRQVLLPRRLFDALHRLNPAVPDAVLEEGLHRVAKLREPSLIQVTAAFTRRCSTGCQ
;
A
#
# COMPACT_ATOMS: atom_id res chain seq x y z
N MET A 1 23.77 -13.90 14.00
CA MET A 1 22.58 -13.10 13.75
C MET A 1 23.00 -11.91 12.90
N THR A 2 22.67 -11.98 11.62
CA THR A 2 22.94 -10.98 10.58
C THR A 2 21.66 -10.15 10.31
N GLU A 3 21.76 -9.13 9.44
CA GLU A 3 20.58 -8.40 8.94
C GLU A 3 19.60 -9.34 8.22
N ASP A 4 20.12 -10.26 7.41
CA ASP A 4 19.33 -11.28 6.70
C ASP A 4 18.62 -12.23 7.68
N ASP A 5 19.31 -12.70 8.73
CA ASP A 5 18.68 -13.54 9.77
C ASP A 5 17.52 -12.81 10.47
N LEU A 6 17.68 -11.51 10.72
CA LEU A 6 16.66 -10.69 11.37
C LEU A 6 15.47 -10.42 10.44
N GLU A 7 15.74 -10.16 9.16
CA GLU A 7 14.70 -9.99 8.13
C GLU A 7 13.85 -11.25 8.00
N GLN A 8 14.47 -12.42 7.84
CA GLN A 8 13.74 -13.70 7.70
C GLN A 8 12.89 -14.01 8.94
N LEU A 9 13.40 -13.71 10.14
CA LEU A 9 12.64 -13.87 11.38
C LEU A 9 11.42 -12.93 11.41
N ALA A 10 11.59 -11.67 11.03
CA ALA A 10 10.50 -10.70 10.98
C ALA A 10 9.42 -11.09 9.96
N LEU A 11 9.84 -11.53 8.76
CA LEU A 11 8.93 -12.05 7.73
C LEU A 11 8.11 -13.23 8.25
N THR A 12 8.76 -14.16 8.95
CA THR A 12 8.10 -15.32 9.56
C THR A 12 7.01 -14.88 10.54
N TRP A 13 7.29 -13.93 11.43
CA TRP A 13 6.28 -13.41 12.37
C TRP A 13 5.08 -12.75 11.68
N PHE A 14 5.31 -11.99 10.61
CA PHE A 14 4.22 -11.39 9.85
C PHE A 14 3.39 -12.45 9.14
N GLN A 15 4.03 -13.44 8.51
CA GLN A 15 3.36 -14.55 7.84
C GLN A 15 2.52 -15.39 8.81
N ASP A 16 3.06 -15.72 9.98
CA ASP A 16 2.34 -16.42 11.05
C ASP A 16 1.13 -15.63 11.56
N SER A 17 1.19 -14.30 11.48
CA SER A 17 0.09 -13.40 11.82
C SER A 17 -0.94 -13.22 10.68
N GLY A 18 -0.77 -13.94 9.57
CA GLY A 18 -1.67 -13.92 8.41
C GLY A 18 -1.33 -12.86 7.35
N TRP A 19 -0.16 -12.23 7.42
CA TRP A 19 0.28 -11.30 6.37
C TRP A 19 0.82 -12.05 5.17
N GLU A 20 0.41 -11.59 3.99
CA GLU A 20 0.95 -12.10 2.73
C GLU A 20 2.28 -11.41 2.41
N TYR A 21 3.34 -12.20 2.29
CA TYR A 21 4.63 -11.72 1.79
C TYR A 21 4.64 -11.66 0.27
N ARG A 22 5.29 -10.62 -0.26
CA ARG A 22 5.63 -10.48 -1.67
C ARG A 22 7.08 -10.07 -1.80
N PHE A 23 7.81 -10.78 -2.67
CA PHE A 23 9.20 -10.47 -2.93
C PHE A 23 9.30 -9.21 -3.79
N GLY A 24 10.14 -8.26 -3.36
CA GLY A 24 10.26 -6.94 -4.00
C GLY A 24 10.57 -7.00 -5.50
N PRO A 25 11.55 -7.82 -5.94
CA PRO A 25 11.86 -8.01 -7.35
C PRO A 25 10.69 -8.54 -8.20
N ASP A 26 9.86 -9.43 -7.68
CA ASP A 26 8.74 -9.99 -8.45
C ASP A 26 7.68 -8.93 -8.80
N ILE A 27 7.54 -7.89 -7.95
CA ILE A 27 6.59 -6.78 -8.12
C ILE A 27 7.22 -5.51 -8.68
N ALA A 28 8.53 -5.54 -8.98
CA ALA A 28 9.25 -4.43 -9.56
C ALA A 28 8.77 -4.14 -11.00
N PRO A 29 9.07 -2.96 -11.58
CA PRO A 29 8.63 -2.62 -12.93
C PRO A 29 9.10 -3.58 -14.02
N ASP A 30 10.24 -4.22 -13.79
CA ASP A 30 10.92 -5.20 -14.64
C ASP A 30 10.83 -6.63 -14.07
N GLY A 31 9.99 -6.84 -13.05
CA GLY A 31 9.74 -8.14 -12.43
C GLY A 31 8.75 -9.01 -13.21
N ASP A 32 8.55 -10.24 -12.73
CA ASP A 32 7.65 -11.22 -13.35
C ASP A 32 6.17 -10.84 -13.23
N THR A 33 5.80 -10.12 -12.17
CA THR A 33 4.42 -9.68 -11.87
C THR A 33 4.40 -8.20 -11.48
N PRO A 34 4.68 -7.28 -12.44
CA PRO A 34 4.93 -5.89 -12.13
C PRO A 34 3.69 -5.21 -11.55
N GLU A 35 3.78 -4.81 -10.28
CA GLU A 35 2.76 -3.98 -9.62
C GLU A 35 3.19 -2.51 -9.54
N ARG A 36 4.48 -2.25 -9.70
CA ARG A 36 5.10 -0.92 -9.72
C ARG A 36 5.35 -0.50 -11.17
N ALA A 37 5.12 0.78 -11.46
CA ALA A 37 5.53 1.40 -12.72
C ALA A 37 6.94 2.00 -12.65
N ASP A 38 7.41 2.37 -11.45
CA ASP A 38 8.79 2.84 -11.19
C ASP A 38 9.25 2.36 -9.81
N TYR A 39 10.57 2.23 -9.63
CA TYR A 39 11.19 1.86 -8.35
C TYR A 39 10.95 2.90 -7.24
N ARG A 40 10.73 4.18 -7.60
CA ARG A 40 10.43 5.25 -6.64
C ARG A 40 8.99 5.22 -6.14
N GLN A 41 8.16 4.36 -6.73
CA GLN A 41 6.74 4.30 -6.41
C GLN A 41 6.53 3.69 -5.03
N VAL A 42 5.98 4.47 -4.11
CA VAL A 42 5.75 4.06 -2.71
C VAL A 42 4.39 3.38 -2.53
N LEU A 43 3.40 3.76 -3.33
CA LEU A 43 2.05 3.19 -3.30
C LEU A 43 1.86 2.14 -4.39
N LEU A 44 1.11 1.08 -4.10
CA LEU A 44 0.66 0.08 -5.08
C LEU A 44 -0.81 0.37 -5.43
N PRO A 45 -1.11 1.09 -6.53
CA PRO A 45 -2.44 1.68 -6.77
C PRO A 45 -3.53 0.62 -6.91
N ARG A 46 -3.22 -0.49 -7.58
CA ARG A 46 -4.15 -1.61 -7.75
C ARG A 46 -4.51 -2.24 -6.41
N ARG A 47 -3.50 -2.63 -5.61
CA ARG A 47 -3.73 -3.19 -4.27
C ARG A 47 -4.45 -2.23 -3.34
N LEU A 48 -4.12 -0.93 -3.42
CA LEU A 48 -4.79 0.09 -2.62
C LEU A 48 -6.25 0.26 -3.03
N PHE A 49 -6.54 0.28 -4.33
CA PHE A 49 -7.91 0.31 -4.83
C PHE A 49 -8.71 -0.92 -4.38
N ASP A 50 -8.16 -2.12 -4.57
CA ASP A 50 -8.81 -3.37 -4.16
C ASP A 50 -9.06 -3.39 -2.64
N ALA A 51 -8.14 -2.85 -1.84
CA ALA A 51 -8.32 -2.69 -0.40
C ALA A 51 -9.41 -1.67 -0.05
N LEU A 52 -9.43 -0.51 -0.72
CA LEU A 52 -10.46 0.52 -0.54
C LEU A 52 -11.86 -0.03 -0.88
N HIS A 53 -11.97 -0.79 -1.98
CA HIS A 53 -13.21 -1.43 -2.40
C HIS A 53 -13.67 -2.50 -1.39
N ARG A 54 -12.77 -3.36 -0.90
CA ARG A 54 -13.11 -4.34 0.16
C ARG A 54 -13.58 -3.68 1.45
N LEU A 55 -12.95 -2.56 1.85
CA LEU A 55 -13.31 -1.84 3.06
C LEU A 55 -14.60 -1.03 2.91
N ASN A 56 -14.91 -0.58 1.70
CA ASN A 56 -16.04 0.30 1.41
C ASN A 56 -16.94 -0.26 0.29
N PRO A 57 -17.54 -1.46 0.46
CA PRO A 57 -18.26 -2.15 -0.62
C PRO A 57 -19.54 -1.42 -1.09
N ALA A 58 -20.05 -0.48 -0.30
CA ALA A 58 -21.21 0.34 -0.66
C ALA A 58 -20.84 1.63 -1.41
N VAL A 59 -19.55 1.96 -1.51
CA VAL A 59 -19.07 3.18 -2.17
C VAL A 59 -18.80 2.89 -3.65
N PRO A 60 -19.32 3.70 -4.58
CA PRO A 60 -19.07 3.50 -6.00
C PRO A 60 -17.60 3.61 -6.38
N ASP A 61 -17.16 2.79 -7.34
CA ASP A 61 -15.77 2.76 -7.84
C ASP A 61 -15.23 4.14 -8.22
N ALA A 62 -16.03 4.98 -8.88
CA ALA A 62 -15.64 6.32 -9.27
C ALA A 62 -15.20 7.20 -8.07
N VAL A 63 -15.84 7.02 -6.91
CA VAL A 63 -15.51 7.74 -5.67
C VAL A 63 -14.23 7.17 -5.05
N LEU A 64 -14.03 5.86 -5.13
CA LEU A 64 -12.82 5.19 -4.65
C LEU A 64 -11.60 5.57 -5.51
N GLU A 65 -11.77 5.67 -6.83
CA GLU A 65 -10.74 6.12 -7.78
C GLU A 65 -10.34 7.57 -7.49
N GLU A 66 -11.31 8.45 -7.23
CA GLU A 66 -11.02 9.82 -6.82
C GLU A 66 -10.24 9.86 -5.50
N GLY A 67 -10.64 9.05 -4.53
CA GLY A 67 -9.95 8.89 -3.26
C GLY A 67 -8.51 8.45 -3.40
N LEU A 68 -8.29 7.42 -4.23
CA LEU A 68 -6.96 6.92 -4.58
C LEU A 68 -6.09 8.03 -5.17
N HIS A 69 -6.63 8.83 -6.09
CA HIS A 69 -5.90 9.94 -6.71
C HIS A 69 -5.52 11.03 -5.70
N ARG A 70 -6.43 11.35 -4.77
CA ARG A 70 -6.17 12.32 -3.69
C ARG A 70 -5.09 11.82 -2.75
N VAL A 71 -5.11 10.53 -2.42
CA VAL A 71 -4.09 9.86 -1.59
C VAL A 71 -2.73 9.82 -2.29
N ALA A 72 -2.71 9.46 -3.58
CA ALA A 72 -1.48 9.42 -4.38
C ALA A 72 -0.80 10.79 -4.53
N LYS A 73 -1.57 11.87 -4.38
CA LYS A 73 -1.09 13.26 -4.44
C LYS A 73 -0.85 13.89 -3.08
N LEU A 74 -0.88 13.14 -1.98
CA LEU A 74 -0.54 13.65 -0.65
C LEU A 74 0.89 14.21 -0.66
N ARG A 75 0.99 15.53 -0.71
CA ARG A 75 2.23 16.29 -0.56
C ARG A 75 2.21 16.94 0.82
N GLU A 76 2.45 16.13 1.85
CA GLU A 76 2.68 16.67 3.20
C GLU A 76 4.18 16.85 3.43
N PRO A 77 4.60 17.89 4.17
CA PRO A 77 6.02 18.22 4.35
C PRO A 77 6.79 17.21 5.23
N SER A 78 6.11 16.28 5.90
CA SER A 78 6.75 15.23 6.69
C SER A 78 6.05 13.87 6.57
N LEU A 79 6.83 12.78 6.63
CA LEU A 79 6.33 11.41 6.54
C LEU A 79 5.28 11.08 7.61
N ILE A 80 5.43 11.62 8.82
CA ILE A 80 4.46 11.42 9.91
C ILE A 80 3.10 12.05 9.55
N GLN A 81 3.12 13.24 8.95
CA GLN A 81 1.89 13.90 8.48
C GLN A 81 1.27 13.16 7.30
N VAL A 82 2.08 12.61 6.38
CA VAL A 82 1.60 11.76 5.28
C VAL A 82 0.87 10.52 5.83
N THR A 83 1.47 9.78 6.75
CA THR A 83 0.87 8.55 7.30
C THR A 83 -0.43 8.86 8.05
N ALA A 84 -0.45 9.90 8.88
CA ALA A 84 -1.65 10.28 9.62
C ALA A 84 -2.78 10.77 8.69
N ALA A 85 -2.46 11.55 7.66
CA ALA A 85 -3.42 12.00 6.66
C ALA A 85 -3.95 10.84 5.80
N PHE A 86 -3.09 9.89 5.43
CA PHE A 86 -3.46 8.67 4.72
C PHE A 86 -4.48 7.85 5.51
N THR A 87 -4.16 7.50 6.77
CA THR A 87 -5.04 6.68 7.61
C THR A 87 -6.41 7.35 7.80
N ARG A 88 -6.44 8.67 8.05
CA ARG A 88 -7.70 9.42 8.20
C ARG A 88 -8.54 9.39 6.93
N ARG A 89 -7.95 9.57 5.75
CA ARG A 89 -8.69 9.55 4.48
C ARG A 89 -9.24 8.16 4.16
N CYS A 90 -8.52 7.10 4.52
CA CYS A 90 -8.99 5.72 4.38
C CYS A 90 -10.16 5.38 5.32
N SER A 91 -10.20 5.96 6.53
CA SER A 91 -11.23 5.63 7.53
C SER A 91 -12.51 6.48 7.44
N THR A 92 -12.43 7.71 6.93
CA THR A 92 -13.57 8.66 6.97
C THR A 92 -14.44 8.63 5.71
N GLY A 93 -14.05 7.86 4.68
CA GLY A 93 -14.69 7.92 3.37
C GLY A 93 -14.36 9.21 2.63
N CYS A 94 -14.21 9.15 1.32
CA CYS A 94 -13.90 10.33 0.52
C CYS A 94 -15.07 11.34 0.54
N GLN A 95 -14.90 12.45 1.26
CA GLN A 95 -15.55 13.73 0.99
C GLN A 95 -14.65 14.53 0.07
#